data_AF-A0A453GSC2-F1
#
_entry.id   AF-A0A453GSC2-F1
#
_cell.length_a   1.000
_cell.length_b   1.000
_cell.length_c   1.000
_cell.angle_alpha   90.00
_cell.angle_beta   90.00
_cell.angle_gamma   90.00
#
_symmetry.space_group_name_H-M   'P 1'
#
loop_
_entity.id
_entity.type
_entity.pdbx_description
1 polymer ?
#
loop_
_entity_poly.entity_id
_entity_poly.type
_entity_poly.pdbx_seq_one_letter_code
_entity_poly.pdbx_strand_id
1 'polypeptide(L)'
;TYYVVSADFSSRVMEPMSLSVPSSSYCVPKRERRSRLPSTSASSANGGGNRNGSLCSTLEKLCVWEKKLYQEVKDEEKLRTLYEKKYNRLKSLDEQGAEPDAIETARSSVRDLRSKITINIKTAKAFSSKIEKIRDEELYPQLVDLIQGLRRMWKAVLECHEKQLSAIRDSRLHLLKARTVSQSAAATLATLELERELTKWYRCFNKWTSSQRSYVEALNGWLRRWFPEVQDEQDAPDGAPPFSPGKLGARPIFIVSNDWFRAIDLVPKSDALKSIDYFYKLVHELRKRQEDEDRQKRKVDHASRDYNKRREALQRELGPGTGTDMVTLPENRGDHTVDLHKMRRKLDNEMAKHDEVVRHVHFAASATLPVGFVPALEQIVGFFHGNLQVYARIRTNGAGAHGAPTEVRRPHLG
;
A
#
# COMPACT_ATOMS: atom_id res chain seq x y z
N THR A 1 -24.45 -35.61 -20.64
CA THR A 1 -23.23 -34.77 -20.69
C THR A 1 -23.45 -33.32 -21.12
N TYR A 2 -24.55 -32.95 -21.80
CA TYR A 2 -24.84 -31.54 -22.18
C TYR A 2 -25.40 -30.64 -21.07
N TYR A 3 -25.74 -31.21 -19.89
CA TYR A 3 -26.41 -30.50 -18.79
C TYR A 3 -25.47 -29.78 -17.82
N VAL A 4 -24.18 -30.18 -17.72
CA VAL A 4 -23.28 -29.70 -16.66
C VAL A 4 -22.65 -28.33 -17.00
N VAL A 5 -22.37 -28.06 -18.28
CA VAL A 5 -21.66 -26.82 -18.67
C VAL A 5 -22.51 -25.58 -18.40
N SER A 6 -23.83 -25.64 -18.60
CA SER A 6 -24.66 -24.44 -18.54
C SER A 6 -25.10 -24.03 -17.13
N ALA A 7 -25.26 -24.98 -16.21
CA ALA A 7 -25.53 -24.67 -14.81
C ALA A 7 -24.29 -24.03 -14.14
N ASP A 8 -23.10 -24.53 -14.46
CA ASP A 8 -21.82 -23.98 -13.98
C ASP A 8 -21.55 -22.55 -14.46
N PHE A 9 -21.92 -22.21 -15.69
CA PHE A 9 -21.71 -20.85 -16.21
C PHE A 9 -22.73 -19.84 -15.67
N SER A 10 -23.96 -20.26 -15.34
CA SER A 10 -25.02 -19.36 -14.83
C SER A 10 -24.71 -18.85 -13.40
N SER A 11 -24.10 -19.67 -12.54
CA SER A 11 -23.71 -19.27 -11.17
C SER A 11 -22.42 -18.42 -11.11
N ARG A 12 -21.48 -18.64 -12.04
CA ARG A 12 -20.11 -18.07 -11.98
C ARG A 12 -19.98 -16.61 -12.43
N VAL A 13 -20.99 -16.08 -13.14
CA VAL A 13 -20.92 -14.75 -13.78
C VAL A 13 -21.78 -13.69 -13.06
N MET A 14 -22.33 -14.00 -11.88
CA MET A 14 -23.18 -13.04 -11.15
C MET A 14 -22.46 -11.77 -10.66
N GLU A 15 -21.13 -11.73 -10.62
CA GLU A 15 -20.38 -10.53 -10.28
C GLU A 15 -19.20 -10.28 -11.25
N PRO A 16 -19.35 -9.39 -12.24
CA PRO A 16 -18.22 -8.95 -13.06
C PRO A 16 -17.16 -8.28 -12.18
N MET A 17 -15.87 -8.39 -12.53
CA MET A 17 -14.80 -7.73 -11.78
C MET A 17 -15.09 -6.23 -11.62
N SER A 18 -15.46 -5.81 -10.41
CA SER A 18 -15.53 -4.41 -10.00
C SER A 18 -14.13 -3.95 -9.61
N LEU A 19 -13.28 -3.72 -10.61
CA LEU A 19 -12.04 -2.97 -10.42
C LEU A 19 -12.41 -1.49 -10.28
N SER A 20 -12.76 -1.07 -9.06
CA SER A 20 -12.76 0.35 -8.72
C SER A 20 -11.32 0.83 -8.82
N VAL A 21 -10.99 1.52 -9.91
CA VAL A 21 -9.71 2.22 -10.09
C VAL A 21 -9.65 3.30 -9.01
N PRO A 22 -8.78 3.19 -8.00
CA PRO A 22 -8.58 4.31 -7.09
C PRO A 22 -7.93 5.41 -7.92
N SER A 23 -8.48 6.62 -7.93
CA SER A 23 -7.78 7.79 -8.47
C SER A 23 -6.40 7.88 -7.81
N SER A 24 -5.38 7.49 -8.57
CA SER A 24 -4.00 7.48 -8.14
C SER A 24 -3.47 8.91 -8.20
N SER A 25 -3.48 9.61 -7.06
CA SER A 25 -2.57 10.73 -6.89
C SER A 25 -1.17 10.15 -6.70
N TYR A 26 -0.41 10.12 -7.80
CA TYR A 26 0.98 9.76 -7.81
C TYR A 26 1.75 10.57 -6.76
N CYS A 27 2.33 9.89 -5.76
CA CYS A 27 3.37 10.47 -4.92
C CYS A 27 4.72 10.23 -5.61
N VAL A 28 4.95 10.90 -6.74
CA VAL A 28 6.29 11.07 -7.28
C VAL A 28 6.90 12.29 -6.58
N PRO A 29 8.11 12.19 -5.98
CA PRO A 29 8.81 13.38 -5.52
C PRO A 29 8.98 14.34 -6.70
N LYS A 30 8.45 15.56 -6.61
CA LYS A 30 8.74 16.60 -7.60
C LYS A 30 10.25 16.79 -7.63
N ARG A 31 10.87 16.45 -8.75
CA ARG A 31 12.28 16.75 -9.01
C ARG A 31 12.40 18.26 -9.09
N GLU A 32 12.89 18.90 -8.04
CA GLU A 32 13.21 20.33 -8.07
C GLU A 32 14.25 20.57 -9.18
N ARG A 33 13.89 21.46 -10.11
CA ARG A 33 14.78 21.93 -11.18
C ARG A 33 15.94 22.69 -10.54
N ARG A 34 17.09 22.04 -10.39
CA ARG A 34 18.37 22.76 -10.35
C ARG A 34 18.88 23.00 -11.76
N SER A 35 19.18 24.27 -12.01
CA SER A 35 19.88 24.96 -13.10
C SER A 35 20.52 24.17 -14.25
N ARG A 36 20.29 24.72 -15.45
CA ARG A 36 20.78 24.39 -16.80
C ARG A 36 22.29 24.11 -16.91
N LEU A 37 22.64 23.11 -17.72
CA LEU A 37 23.79 23.09 -18.64
C LEU A 37 23.44 22.22 -19.88
N PRO A 38 24.07 22.45 -21.05
CA PRO A 38 23.42 22.26 -22.35
C PRO A 38 23.46 20.84 -22.92
N SER A 39 22.43 20.58 -23.73
CA SER A 39 22.14 19.40 -24.51
C SER A 39 23.25 19.03 -25.51
N THR A 40 23.72 17.79 -25.42
CA THR A 40 24.31 17.06 -26.56
C THR A 40 23.36 15.93 -26.95
N SER A 41 22.99 15.96 -28.21
CA SER A 41 22.16 14.99 -28.92
C SER A 41 22.87 13.64 -29.01
N ALA A 42 22.19 12.56 -28.59
CA ALA A 42 22.50 11.21 -29.02
C ALA A 42 21.19 10.52 -29.39
N SER A 43 20.99 10.39 -30.70
CA SER A 43 20.04 9.50 -31.33
C SER A 43 20.45 8.03 -31.16
N SER A 44 19.46 7.16 -31.32
CA SER A 44 19.56 5.71 -31.53
C SER A 44 19.68 4.82 -30.29
N ALA A 45 18.58 4.14 -29.96
CA ALA A 45 18.46 2.72 -30.30
C ALA A 45 17.01 2.24 -30.10
N ASN A 46 16.33 1.99 -31.21
CA ASN A 46 15.22 1.05 -31.27
C ASN A 46 15.73 -0.33 -30.80
N GLY A 47 15.24 -0.79 -29.66
CA GLY A 47 15.35 -2.17 -29.19
C GLY A 47 13.95 -2.74 -29.05
N GLY A 48 13.62 -3.71 -29.90
CA GLY A 48 12.26 -4.21 -30.14
C GLY A 48 11.51 -4.69 -28.90
N GLY A 49 10.23 -4.31 -28.84
CA GLY A 49 9.28 -4.78 -27.85
C GLY A 49 7.85 -4.46 -28.27
N ASN A 50 7.48 -4.76 -29.52
CA ASN A 50 6.09 -4.64 -29.93
C ASN A 50 5.42 -6.01 -29.88
N ARG A 51 4.41 -6.14 -28.99
CA ARG A 51 3.15 -6.90 -29.11
C ARG A 51 2.68 -7.57 -27.81
N ASN A 52 2.59 -6.84 -26.71
CA ASN A 52 1.55 -7.09 -25.71
C ASN A 52 1.25 -5.76 -24.99
N GLY A 53 -0.04 -5.40 -24.91
CA GLY A 53 -0.45 -4.17 -24.22
C GLY A 53 -0.04 -4.20 -22.74
N SER A 54 -0.14 -3.07 -22.05
CA SER A 54 0.11 -3.03 -20.60
C SER A 54 -0.83 -3.99 -19.86
N LEU A 55 -0.44 -4.45 -18.67
CA LEU A 55 -1.29 -5.27 -17.79
C LEU A 55 -2.70 -4.67 -17.60
N CYS A 56 -2.80 -3.35 -17.49
CA CYS A 56 -4.07 -2.63 -17.44
C CYS A 56 -4.92 -2.90 -18.68
N SER A 57 -4.36 -2.75 -19.88
CA SER A 57 -5.08 -3.01 -21.13
C SER A 57 -5.50 -4.48 -21.28
N THR A 58 -4.71 -5.43 -20.78
CA THR A 58 -5.07 -6.85 -20.80
C THR A 58 -6.23 -7.14 -19.84
N LEU A 59 -6.23 -6.54 -18.65
CA LEU A 59 -7.36 -6.63 -17.71
C LEU A 59 -8.64 -5.96 -18.24
N GLU A 60 -8.51 -4.81 -18.92
CA GLU A 60 -9.63 -4.14 -19.58
C GLU A 60 -10.23 -5.01 -20.69
N LYS A 61 -9.38 -5.62 -21.54
CA LYS A 61 -9.85 -6.58 -22.55
C LYS A 61 -10.59 -7.75 -21.92
N LEU A 62 -10.05 -8.34 -20.84
CA LEU A 62 -10.70 -9.43 -20.11
C LEU A 62 -12.08 -8.99 -19.60
N CYS A 63 -12.17 -7.81 -18.97
CA CYS A 63 -13.43 -7.24 -18.51
C CYS A 63 -14.47 -7.06 -19.63
N VAL A 64 -14.04 -6.62 -20.82
CA VAL A 64 -14.93 -6.47 -21.98
C VAL A 64 -15.47 -7.84 -22.44
N TRP A 65 -14.62 -8.85 -22.55
CA TRP A 65 -15.05 -10.18 -22.97
C TRP A 65 -15.91 -10.88 -21.93
N GLU A 66 -15.61 -10.69 -20.65
CA GLU A 66 -16.42 -11.18 -19.54
C GLU A 66 -17.82 -10.57 -19.54
N LYS A 67 -17.96 -9.26 -19.78
CA LYS A 67 -19.26 -8.60 -19.95
C LYS A 67 -20.05 -9.15 -21.14
N LYS A 68 -19.38 -9.46 -22.25
CA LYS A 68 -20.02 -10.08 -23.42
C LYS A 68 -20.50 -11.50 -23.11
N LEU A 69 -19.67 -12.29 -22.44
CA LEU A 69 -20.04 -13.64 -21.99
C LEU A 69 -21.24 -13.61 -21.05
N TYR A 70 -21.23 -12.71 -20.06
CA TYR A 70 -22.35 -12.52 -19.14
C TYR A 70 -23.66 -12.23 -19.89
N GLN A 71 -23.62 -11.31 -20.85
CA GLN A 71 -24.79 -10.94 -21.62
C GLN A 71 -25.34 -12.13 -22.44
N GLU A 72 -24.46 -12.90 -23.08
CA GLU A 72 -24.86 -14.08 -23.85
C GLU A 72 -25.50 -15.16 -22.96
N VAL A 73 -24.91 -15.45 -21.79
CA VAL A 73 -25.47 -16.41 -20.83
C VAL A 73 -26.84 -15.95 -20.31
N LYS A 74 -26.98 -14.65 -20.01
CA LYS A 74 -28.25 -14.07 -19.58
C LYS A 74 -29.34 -14.13 -20.66
N ASP A 75 -28.97 -13.95 -21.92
CA ASP A 75 -29.93 -14.03 -23.02
C ASP A 75 -30.30 -15.48 -23.36
N GLU A 76 -29.35 -16.41 -23.22
CA GLU A 76 -29.62 -17.85 -23.29
C GLU A 76 -30.67 -18.30 -22.25
N GLU A 77 -30.54 -17.85 -21.00
CA GLU A 77 -31.47 -18.20 -19.92
C GLU A 77 -32.90 -17.72 -20.19
N LYS A 78 -33.04 -16.50 -20.72
CA LYS A 78 -34.34 -15.98 -21.18
C LYS A 78 -34.91 -16.81 -22.32
N LEU A 79 -34.08 -17.18 -23.30
CA LEU A 79 -34.49 -18.01 -24.42
C LEU A 79 -34.93 -19.41 -23.96
N ARG A 80 -34.27 -20.00 -22.97
CA ARG A 80 -34.67 -21.29 -22.36
C ARG A 80 -36.04 -21.20 -21.68
N THR A 81 -36.25 -20.15 -20.90
CA THR A 81 -37.55 -19.90 -20.26
C THR A 81 -38.67 -19.77 -21.30
N LEU A 82 -38.40 -19.09 -22.43
CA LEU A 82 -39.36 -18.97 -23.54
C LEU A 82 -39.58 -20.31 -24.26
N TYR A 83 -38.51 -21.07 -24.45
CA TYR A 83 -38.54 -22.40 -25.06
C TYR A 83 -39.44 -23.35 -24.26
N GLU A 84 -39.26 -23.43 -22.93
CA GLU A 84 -40.11 -24.27 -22.07
C GLU A 84 -41.58 -23.89 -22.17
N LYS A 85 -41.91 -22.59 -22.12
CA LYS A 85 -43.30 -22.12 -22.27
C LYS A 85 -43.91 -22.53 -23.63
N LYS A 86 -43.17 -22.36 -24.72
CA LYS A 86 -43.64 -22.71 -26.08
C LYS A 86 -43.73 -24.22 -26.28
N TYR A 87 -42.79 -24.98 -25.71
CA TYR A 87 -42.80 -26.44 -25.75
C TYR A 87 -44.01 -27.01 -24.99
N ASN A 88 -44.30 -26.49 -23.79
CA ASN A 88 -45.49 -26.88 -23.03
C ASN A 88 -46.80 -26.54 -23.77
N ARG A 89 -46.86 -25.38 -24.44
CA ARG A 89 -48.01 -25.02 -25.28
C ARG A 89 -48.17 -25.96 -26.47
N LEU A 90 -47.09 -26.34 -27.15
CA LEU A 90 -47.12 -27.32 -28.23
C LEU A 90 -47.68 -28.66 -27.74
N LYS A 91 -47.16 -29.16 -26.61
CA LYS A 91 -47.65 -30.41 -26.00
C LYS A 91 -49.15 -30.37 -25.70
N SER A 92 -49.63 -29.26 -25.15
CA SER A 92 -51.07 -29.06 -24.89
C SER A 92 -51.92 -29.01 -26.17
N LEU A 93 -51.41 -28.45 -27.27
CA LEU A 93 -52.13 -28.42 -28.55
C LEU A 93 -52.18 -29.81 -29.21
N ASP A 94 -51.08 -30.57 -29.13
CA ASP A 94 -51.01 -31.96 -29.60
C ASP A 94 -52.00 -32.85 -28.80
N GLU A 95 -52.08 -32.69 -27.47
CA GLU A 95 -53.00 -33.45 -26.60
C GLU A 95 -54.48 -33.10 -26.82
N GLN A 96 -54.78 -31.84 -27.16
CA GLN A 96 -56.15 -31.36 -27.38
C GLN A 96 -56.66 -31.62 -28.80
N GLY A 97 -55.85 -32.19 -29.69
CA GLY A 97 -56.22 -32.44 -31.08
C GLY A 97 -56.49 -31.16 -31.87
N ALA A 98 -55.69 -30.10 -31.63
CA ALA A 98 -55.83 -28.83 -32.33
C ALA A 98 -55.58 -28.97 -33.85
N GLU A 99 -56.02 -27.98 -34.62
CA GLU A 99 -55.85 -27.94 -36.08
C GLU A 99 -54.37 -28.14 -36.50
N PRO A 100 -54.08 -28.92 -37.55
CA PRO A 100 -52.72 -29.24 -37.99
C PRO A 100 -51.83 -28.00 -38.23
N ASP A 101 -52.39 -26.93 -38.79
CA ASP A 101 -51.68 -25.67 -39.05
C ASP A 101 -51.24 -24.96 -37.75
N ALA A 102 -52.07 -25.03 -36.70
CA ALA A 102 -51.75 -24.44 -35.40
C ALA A 102 -50.64 -25.22 -34.68
N ILE A 103 -50.66 -26.56 -34.82
CA ILE A 103 -49.61 -27.44 -34.32
C ILE A 103 -48.29 -27.16 -35.05
N GLU A 104 -48.30 -27.06 -36.39
CA GLU A 104 -47.07 -26.82 -37.15
C GLU A 104 -46.49 -25.43 -36.87
N THR A 105 -47.33 -24.40 -36.68
CA THR A 105 -46.91 -23.06 -36.25
C THR A 105 -46.24 -23.07 -34.86
N ALA A 106 -46.74 -23.89 -33.93
CA ALA A 106 -46.12 -24.07 -32.62
C ALA A 106 -44.79 -24.85 -32.73
N ARG A 107 -44.73 -25.87 -33.59
CA ARG A 107 -43.49 -26.64 -33.87
C ARG A 107 -42.40 -25.79 -34.48
N SER A 108 -42.72 -24.93 -35.45
CA SER A 108 -41.76 -24.00 -36.05
C SER A 108 -41.19 -23.03 -35.01
N SER A 109 -42.05 -22.44 -34.18
CA SER A 109 -41.64 -21.56 -33.08
C SER A 109 -40.68 -22.24 -32.08
N VAL A 110 -40.93 -23.50 -31.72
CA VAL A 110 -40.06 -24.29 -30.83
C VAL A 110 -38.71 -24.57 -31.50
N ARG A 111 -38.71 -24.90 -32.80
CA ARG A 111 -37.49 -25.17 -33.60
C ARG A 111 -36.62 -23.91 -33.72
N ASP A 112 -37.23 -22.75 -33.90
CA ASP A 112 -36.56 -21.46 -33.96
C ASP A 112 -35.89 -21.10 -32.63
N LEU A 113 -36.60 -21.28 -31.51
CA LEU A 113 -36.04 -21.06 -30.18
C LEU A 113 -34.86 -22.00 -29.88
N ARG A 114 -34.99 -23.28 -30.24
CA ARG A 114 -33.89 -24.25 -30.11
C ARG A 114 -32.65 -23.83 -30.92
N SER A 115 -32.85 -23.32 -32.13
CA SER A 115 -31.77 -22.79 -32.97
C SER A 115 -31.10 -21.58 -32.33
N LYS A 116 -31.87 -20.62 -31.81
CA LYS A 116 -31.36 -19.43 -31.09
C LYS A 116 -30.56 -19.79 -29.84
N ILE A 117 -31.04 -20.73 -29.02
CA ILE A 117 -30.33 -21.26 -27.85
C ILE A 117 -29.00 -21.90 -28.29
N THR A 118 -29.03 -22.73 -29.33
CA THR A 118 -27.82 -23.38 -29.86
C THR A 118 -26.78 -22.36 -30.34
N ILE A 119 -27.22 -21.29 -31.00
CA ILE A 119 -26.34 -20.18 -31.42
C ILE A 119 -25.75 -19.49 -30.18
N ASN A 120 -26.55 -19.16 -29.17
CA ASN A 120 -26.07 -18.51 -27.94
C ASN A 120 -24.99 -19.34 -27.24
N ILE A 121 -25.22 -20.65 -27.07
CA ILE A 121 -24.24 -21.56 -26.47
C ILE A 121 -22.92 -21.55 -27.27
N LYS A 122 -22.99 -21.55 -28.60
CA LYS A 122 -21.79 -21.50 -29.46
C LYS A 122 -21.05 -20.15 -29.31
N THR A 123 -21.77 -19.04 -29.25
CA THR A 123 -21.21 -17.70 -29.04
C THR A 123 -20.55 -17.59 -27.67
N ALA A 124 -21.22 -18.04 -26.61
CA ALA A 124 -20.69 -18.05 -25.25
C ALA A 124 -19.40 -18.89 -25.16
N LYS A 125 -19.37 -20.06 -25.82
CA LYS A 125 -18.15 -20.89 -25.90
C LYS A 125 -17.00 -20.17 -26.63
N ALA A 126 -17.31 -19.42 -27.69
CA ALA A 126 -16.31 -18.62 -28.41
C ALA A 126 -15.75 -17.48 -27.53
N PHE A 127 -16.62 -16.80 -26.77
CA PHE A 127 -16.20 -15.76 -25.82
C PHE A 127 -15.35 -16.34 -24.67
N SER A 128 -15.76 -17.47 -24.09
CA SER A 128 -14.96 -18.18 -23.07
C SER A 128 -13.57 -18.56 -23.61
N SER A 129 -13.51 -19.13 -24.82
CA SER A 129 -12.24 -19.49 -25.48
C SER A 129 -11.36 -18.26 -25.70
N LYS A 130 -11.95 -17.10 -26.01
CA LYS A 130 -11.21 -15.85 -26.16
C LYS A 130 -10.66 -15.34 -24.83
N ILE A 131 -11.42 -15.46 -23.73
CA ILE A 131 -10.97 -15.11 -22.39
C ILE A 131 -9.82 -16.01 -21.96
N GLU A 132 -9.94 -17.32 -22.14
CA GLU A 132 -8.86 -18.28 -21.86
C GLU A 132 -7.58 -17.93 -22.63
N LYS A 133 -7.70 -17.58 -23.91
CA LYS A 133 -6.56 -17.17 -24.72
C LYS A 133 -5.87 -15.92 -24.18
N ILE A 134 -6.63 -14.88 -23.83
CA ILE A 134 -6.07 -13.64 -23.25
C ILE A 134 -5.43 -13.93 -21.89
N ARG A 135 -6.06 -14.76 -21.07
CA ARG A 135 -5.55 -15.17 -19.76
C ARG A 135 -4.19 -15.85 -19.88
N ASP A 136 -4.08 -16.85 -20.76
CA ASP A 136 -2.89 -17.70 -20.78
C ASP A 136 -1.77 -17.16 -21.67
N GLU A 137 -2.09 -16.43 -22.75
CA GLU A 137 -1.10 -15.90 -23.70
C GLU A 137 -0.70 -14.44 -23.41
N GLU A 138 -1.57 -13.61 -22.82
CA GLU A 138 -1.27 -12.21 -22.49
C GLU A 138 -1.04 -12.01 -20.98
N LEU A 139 -2.02 -12.40 -20.14
CA LEU A 139 -1.98 -12.08 -18.71
C LEU A 139 -0.91 -12.88 -17.96
N TYR A 140 -0.76 -14.17 -18.25
CA TYR A 140 0.24 -15.02 -17.60
C TYR A 140 1.68 -14.48 -17.68
N PRO A 141 2.25 -14.20 -18.88
CA PRO A 141 3.60 -13.67 -18.97
C PRO A 141 3.74 -12.30 -18.29
N GLN A 142 2.73 -11.43 -18.41
CA GLN A 142 2.73 -10.13 -17.73
C GLN A 142 2.74 -10.28 -16.20
N LEU A 143 2.02 -11.27 -15.67
CA LEU A 143 1.99 -11.58 -14.25
C LEU A 143 3.35 -12.10 -13.75
N VAL A 144 3.98 -12.97 -14.53
CA VAL A 144 5.34 -13.46 -14.25
C VAL A 144 6.33 -12.30 -14.24
N ASP A 145 6.28 -11.42 -15.25
CA ASP A 145 7.15 -10.24 -15.34
C ASP A 145 6.94 -9.29 -14.16
N LEU A 146 5.69 -9.08 -13.74
CA LEU A 146 5.33 -8.28 -12.57
C LEU A 146 5.94 -8.86 -11.29
N ILE A 147 5.76 -10.16 -11.04
CA ILE A 147 6.29 -10.83 -9.85
C ILE A 147 7.83 -10.79 -9.83
N GLN A 148 8.48 -10.98 -10.98
CA GLN A 148 9.92 -10.83 -11.10
C GLN A 148 10.38 -9.38 -10.88
N GLY A 149 9.61 -8.41 -11.39
CA GLY A 149 9.81 -6.98 -11.13
C GLY A 149 9.74 -6.66 -9.64
N LEU A 150 8.74 -7.20 -8.94
CA LEU A 150 8.58 -7.06 -7.50
C LEU A 150 9.75 -7.69 -6.74
N ARG A 151 10.23 -8.89 -7.12
CA ARG A 151 11.45 -9.49 -6.54
C ARG A 151 12.66 -8.55 -6.63
N ARG A 152 12.90 -7.98 -7.82
CA ARG A 152 13.99 -7.02 -8.03
C ARG A 152 13.82 -5.77 -7.17
N MET A 153 12.60 -5.25 -7.09
CA MET A 153 12.26 -4.10 -6.24
C MET A 153 12.50 -4.40 -4.75
N TRP A 154 12.01 -5.54 -4.23
CA TRP A 154 12.21 -5.94 -2.84
C TRP A 154 13.70 -5.96 -2.49
N LYS A 155 14.52 -6.57 -3.35
CA LYS A 155 15.98 -6.60 -3.19
C LYS A 155 16.60 -5.20 -3.21
N ALA A 156 16.29 -4.39 -4.21
CA ALA A 156 16.88 -3.05 -4.35
C ALA A 156 16.52 -2.13 -3.17
N VAL A 157 15.27 -2.18 -2.70
CA VAL A 157 14.84 -1.36 -1.55
C VAL A 157 15.42 -1.87 -0.24
N LEU A 158 15.54 -3.20 -0.07
CA LEU A 158 16.23 -3.80 1.06
C LEU A 158 17.67 -3.30 1.16
N GLU A 159 18.44 -3.41 0.08
CA GLU A 159 19.84 -2.97 0.04
C GLU A 159 19.99 -1.48 0.39
N CYS A 160 19.04 -0.64 -0.05
CA CYS A 160 19.00 0.78 0.32
C CYS A 160 18.77 0.97 1.83
N HIS A 161 17.80 0.27 2.42
CA HIS A 161 17.49 0.39 3.84
C HIS A 161 18.58 -0.21 4.73
N GLU A 162 19.25 -1.29 4.32
CA GLU A 162 20.41 -1.84 5.02
C GLU A 162 21.58 -0.84 5.06
N LYS A 163 21.87 -0.16 3.94
CA LYS A 163 22.88 0.91 3.89
C LYS A 163 22.51 2.09 4.78
N GLN A 164 21.25 2.51 4.76
CA GLN A 164 20.75 3.57 5.65
C GLN A 164 20.89 3.18 7.11
N LEU A 165 20.49 1.96 7.47
CA LEU A 165 20.59 1.45 8.83
C LEU A 165 22.04 1.35 9.31
N SER A 166 22.96 0.88 8.45
CA SER A 166 24.40 0.88 8.76
C SER A 166 24.91 2.31 9.01
N ALA A 167 24.66 3.24 8.08
CA ALA A 167 25.11 4.62 8.20
C ALA A 167 24.59 5.30 9.48
N ILE A 168 23.35 4.99 9.88
CA ILE A 168 22.71 5.49 11.09
C ILE A 168 23.34 4.89 12.34
N ARG A 169 23.63 3.58 12.36
CA ARG A 169 24.31 2.91 13.47
C ARG A 169 25.75 3.38 13.64
N ASP A 170 26.44 3.61 12.52
CA ASP A 170 27.81 4.12 12.49
C ASP A 170 27.87 5.61 12.86
N SER A 171 26.75 6.32 12.69
CA SER A 171 26.63 7.71 13.12
C SER A 171 26.52 7.81 14.64
N ARG A 172 27.18 8.81 15.21
CA ARG A 172 27.12 9.09 16.64
C ARG A 172 25.81 9.80 17.02
N LEU A 173 24.64 9.20 16.71
CA LEU A 173 23.32 9.80 16.98
C LEU A 173 23.13 10.16 18.45
N HIS A 174 23.70 9.37 19.36
CA HIS A 174 23.70 9.62 20.79
C HIS A 174 24.48 10.89 21.20
N LEU A 175 25.34 11.42 20.33
CA LEU A 175 26.03 12.70 20.54
C LEU A 175 25.28 13.89 19.92
N LEU A 176 24.13 13.66 19.27
CA LEU A 176 23.33 14.76 18.73
C LEU A 176 22.78 15.60 19.88
N LYS A 177 23.34 16.80 20.02
CA LYS A 177 22.79 17.82 20.90
C LYS A 177 21.67 18.54 20.16
N ALA A 178 20.44 18.34 20.62
CA ALA A 178 19.30 19.04 20.07
C ALA A 178 19.45 20.55 20.27
N ARG A 179 19.20 21.35 19.23
CA ARG A 179 19.03 22.80 19.40
C ARG A 179 17.68 23.03 20.07
N THR A 180 17.70 23.72 21.19
CA THR A 180 16.49 24.10 21.92
C THR A 180 15.72 25.18 21.16
N VAL A 181 14.44 25.35 21.47
CA VAL A 181 13.61 26.41 20.86
C VAL A 181 14.19 27.79 21.19
N SER A 182 14.82 27.91 22.36
CA SER A 182 15.60 29.07 22.77
C SER A 182 16.76 29.43 21.83
N GLN A 183 17.27 28.49 21.01
CA GLN A 183 18.46 28.64 20.15
C GLN A 183 18.15 28.76 18.64
N SER A 184 16.98 28.31 18.15
CA SER A 184 16.63 28.45 16.73
C SER A 184 15.16 28.12 16.43
N ALA A 185 14.44 29.05 15.79
CA ALA A 185 13.11 28.78 15.21
C ALA A 185 13.14 27.66 14.14
N ALA A 186 14.31 27.42 13.52
CA ALA A 186 14.47 26.35 12.55
C ALA A 186 14.41 24.94 13.17
N ALA A 187 14.75 24.80 14.46
CA ALA A 187 14.67 23.51 15.16
C ALA A 187 13.21 23.06 15.36
N THR A 188 12.32 23.98 15.75
CA THR A 188 10.88 23.71 15.87
C THR A 188 10.24 23.34 14.53
N LEU A 189 10.64 24.05 13.46
CA LEU A 189 10.18 23.73 12.10
C LEU A 189 10.64 22.34 11.66
N ALA A 190 11.88 21.94 11.97
CA ALA A 190 12.39 20.62 11.64
C ALA A 190 11.62 19.49 12.36
N THR A 191 11.28 19.64 13.64
CA THR A 191 10.45 18.66 14.36
C THR A 191 9.06 18.54 13.74
N LEU A 192 8.43 19.67 13.40
CA LEU A 192 7.12 19.72 12.74
C LEU A 192 7.14 19.04 11.37
N GLU A 193 8.19 19.28 10.58
CA GLU A 193 8.37 18.66 9.26
C GLU A 193 8.60 17.16 9.38
N LEU A 194 9.44 16.72 10.32
CA LEU A 194 9.66 15.30 10.60
C LEU A 194 8.34 14.60 10.95
N GLU A 195 7.53 15.17 11.85
CA GLU A 195 6.25 14.59 12.21
C GLU A 195 5.27 14.46 11.03
N ARG A 196 5.24 15.47 10.14
CA ARG A 196 4.44 15.44 8.91
C ARG A 196 4.92 14.34 7.97
N GLU A 197 6.23 14.22 7.75
CA GLU A 197 6.80 13.19 6.89
C GLU A 197 6.63 11.78 7.49
N LEU A 198 6.66 11.61 8.81
CA LEU A 198 6.34 10.32 9.46
C LEU A 198 4.88 9.91 9.23
N THR A 199 3.96 10.86 9.39
CA THR A 199 2.53 10.61 9.10
C THR A 199 2.32 10.20 7.65
N LYS A 200 3.00 10.90 6.73
CA LYS A 200 2.97 10.60 5.30
C LYS A 200 3.61 9.25 4.99
N TRP A 201 4.74 8.92 5.61
CA TRP A 201 5.42 7.63 5.46
C TRP A 201 4.51 6.49 5.89
N TYR A 202 3.91 6.57 7.09
CA TYR A 202 2.94 5.59 7.58
C TYR A 202 1.81 5.38 6.58
N ARG A 203 1.15 6.47 6.16
CA ARG A 203 0.00 6.42 5.24
C ARG A 203 0.37 5.83 3.88
N CYS A 204 1.49 6.28 3.30
CA CYS A 204 1.96 5.81 2.00
C CYS A 204 2.35 4.33 2.05
N PHE A 205 3.09 3.90 3.07
CA PHE A 205 3.49 2.51 3.25
C PHE A 205 2.26 1.60 3.46
N ASN A 206 1.32 2.01 4.32
CA ASN A 206 0.08 1.26 4.54
C ASN A 206 -0.76 1.14 3.26
N LYS A 207 -0.95 2.26 2.54
CA LYS A 207 -1.72 2.27 1.29
C LYS A 207 -1.06 1.38 0.23
N TRP A 208 0.24 1.53 0.02
CA TRP A 208 0.99 0.75 -0.98
C TRP A 208 0.89 -0.75 -0.72
N THR A 209 1.15 -1.19 0.51
CA THR A 209 1.04 -2.62 0.88
C THR A 209 -0.39 -3.14 0.80
N SER A 210 -1.39 -2.37 1.22
CA SER A 210 -2.81 -2.76 1.07
C SER A 210 -3.22 -2.86 -0.40
N SER A 211 -2.81 -1.91 -1.24
CA SER A 211 -3.15 -1.93 -2.67
C SER A 211 -2.56 -3.13 -3.40
N GLN A 212 -1.33 -3.54 -3.05
CA GLN A 212 -0.76 -4.80 -3.56
C GLN A 212 -1.59 -6.00 -3.14
N ARG A 213 -1.94 -6.11 -1.86
CA ARG A 213 -2.78 -7.20 -1.36
C ARG A 213 -4.13 -7.27 -2.07
N SER A 214 -4.86 -6.16 -2.13
CA SER A 214 -6.17 -6.11 -2.78
C SER A 214 -6.10 -6.46 -4.27
N TYR A 215 -5.02 -6.07 -4.96
CA TYR A 215 -4.80 -6.47 -6.35
C TYR A 215 -4.64 -7.99 -6.48
N VAL A 216 -3.80 -8.60 -5.64
CA VAL A 216 -3.55 -10.06 -5.66
C VAL A 216 -4.81 -10.84 -5.28
N GLU A 217 -5.55 -10.40 -4.26
CA GLU A 217 -6.83 -10.96 -3.84
C GLU A 217 -7.86 -10.94 -4.98
N ALA A 218 -8.07 -9.77 -5.61
CA ALA A 218 -9.01 -9.64 -6.70
C ALA A 218 -8.64 -10.52 -7.90
N LEU A 219 -7.35 -10.54 -8.27
CA LEU A 219 -6.85 -11.36 -9.37
C LEU A 219 -6.99 -12.85 -9.10
N ASN A 220 -6.58 -13.32 -7.91
CA ASN A 220 -6.68 -14.73 -7.55
C ASN A 220 -8.14 -15.17 -7.42
N GLY A 221 -8.98 -14.34 -6.80
CA GLY A 221 -10.42 -14.56 -6.70
C GLY A 221 -11.07 -14.68 -8.07
N TRP A 222 -10.72 -13.79 -9.02
CA TRP A 222 -11.18 -13.90 -10.40
C TRP A 222 -10.72 -15.21 -11.04
N LEU A 223 -9.43 -15.55 -10.98
CA LEU A 223 -8.88 -16.77 -11.56
C LEU A 223 -9.53 -18.04 -11.00
N ARG A 224 -9.85 -18.09 -9.70
CA ARG A 224 -10.52 -19.24 -9.09
C ARG A 224 -11.90 -19.53 -9.70
N ARG A 225 -12.65 -18.50 -10.15
CA ARG A 225 -13.94 -18.69 -10.83
C ARG A 225 -13.80 -19.37 -12.20
N TRP A 226 -12.62 -19.29 -12.82
CA TRP A 226 -12.30 -19.96 -14.08
C TRP A 226 -11.75 -21.38 -13.90
N PHE A 227 -11.55 -21.82 -12.66
CA PHE A 227 -11.16 -23.18 -12.37
C PHE A 227 -12.44 -24.02 -12.25
N PRO A 228 -12.59 -25.13 -13.01
CA PRO A 228 -13.69 -26.04 -12.81
C PRO A 228 -13.67 -26.53 -11.36
N GLU A 229 -14.79 -26.44 -10.66
CA GLU A 229 -14.96 -27.00 -9.33
C GLU A 229 -14.59 -28.49 -9.35
N VAL A 230 -13.40 -28.81 -8.85
CA VAL A 230 -13.24 -30.01 -8.04
C VAL A 230 -13.91 -29.64 -6.71
N GLN A 231 -15.25 -29.73 -6.69
CA GLN A 231 -16.08 -29.35 -5.55
C GLN A 231 -15.94 -30.33 -4.36
N ASP A 232 -15.17 -31.42 -4.49
CA ASP A 232 -15.11 -32.48 -3.48
C ASP A 232 -13.69 -32.89 -3.04
N GLU A 233 -12.71 -31.98 -2.99
CA GLU A 233 -11.37 -32.33 -2.47
C GLU A 233 -10.81 -31.33 -1.46
N GLN A 234 -11.68 -30.63 -0.72
CA GLN A 234 -11.23 -29.92 0.48
C GLN A 234 -10.78 -30.92 1.58
N ASP A 235 -11.17 -32.20 1.49
CA ASP A 235 -10.91 -33.25 2.47
C ASP A 235 -10.20 -34.51 1.89
N ALA A 236 -9.20 -34.33 1.02
CA ALA A 236 -8.27 -35.44 0.76
C ALA A 236 -7.32 -35.59 1.97
N PRO A 237 -7.16 -36.79 2.58
CA PRO A 237 -6.42 -36.98 3.82
C PRO A 237 -4.91 -36.66 3.74
N ASP A 238 -4.37 -36.43 2.53
CA ASP A 238 -2.95 -36.18 2.25
C ASP A 238 -2.51 -34.70 2.29
N GLY A 239 -3.38 -33.74 2.62
CA GLY A 239 -2.99 -32.34 2.88
C GLY A 239 -2.35 -31.57 1.70
N ALA A 240 -2.43 -32.09 0.47
CA ALA A 240 -1.82 -31.48 -0.70
C ALA A 240 -2.60 -30.24 -1.20
N PRO A 241 -1.95 -29.11 -1.56
CA PRO A 241 -2.64 -27.91 -2.03
C PRO A 241 -3.44 -28.12 -3.33
N PRO A 242 -4.56 -27.39 -3.52
CA PRO A 242 -5.44 -27.53 -4.70
C PRO A 242 -4.78 -27.15 -6.04
N PHE A 243 -3.59 -26.51 -6.03
CA PHE A 243 -2.84 -26.10 -7.22
C PHE A 243 -1.50 -26.85 -7.36
N SER A 244 -1.49 -28.14 -7.04
CA SER A 244 -0.30 -28.99 -7.14
C SER A 244 -0.04 -29.42 -8.60
N PRO A 245 1.21 -29.36 -9.11
CA PRO A 245 1.53 -29.71 -10.50
C PRO A 245 1.15 -31.13 -10.93
N GLY A 246 1.04 -32.07 -9.96
CA GLY A 246 0.68 -33.46 -10.22
C GLY A 246 -0.83 -33.74 -10.30
N LYS A 247 -1.70 -32.80 -9.92
CA LYS A 247 -3.17 -33.03 -9.79
C LYS A 247 -3.96 -32.57 -11.03
N LEU A 248 -3.51 -32.92 -12.23
CA LEU A 248 -4.14 -32.62 -13.54
C LEU A 248 -3.94 -31.19 -14.07
N GLY A 249 -2.85 -30.96 -14.83
CA GLY A 249 -2.86 -30.00 -15.95
C GLY A 249 -3.25 -28.54 -15.64
N ALA A 250 -3.17 -28.10 -14.38
CA ALA A 250 -3.52 -26.74 -13.99
C ALA A 250 -2.62 -25.76 -14.76
N ARG A 251 -3.23 -24.89 -15.58
CA ARG A 251 -2.49 -23.93 -16.40
C ARG A 251 -1.58 -23.09 -15.50
N PRO A 252 -0.34 -22.77 -15.92
CA PRO A 252 0.67 -22.12 -15.08
C PRO A 252 0.20 -20.83 -14.38
N ILE A 253 -0.76 -20.10 -14.97
CA ILE A 253 -1.32 -18.89 -14.38
C ILE A 253 -2.04 -19.12 -13.04
N PHE A 254 -2.74 -20.24 -12.88
CA PHE A 254 -3.44 -20.55 -11.63
C PHE A 254 -2.45 -20.84 -10.51
N ILE A 255 -1.37 -21.55 -10.84
CA ILE A 255 -0.29 -21.89 -9.91
C ILE A 255 0.41 -20.63 -9.43
N VAL A 256 0.91 -19.80 -10.36
CA VAL A 256 1.66 -18.59 -10.00
C VAL A 256 0.79 -17.57 -9.25
N SER A 257 -0.49 -17.43 -9.63
CA SER A 257 -1.42 -16.53 -8.93
C SER A 257 -1.70 -17.02 -7.51
N ASN A 258 -1.94 -18.31 -7.31
CA ASN A 258 -2.19 -18.85 -5.98
C ASN A 258 -0.93 -18.80 -5.09
N ASP A 259 0.24 -19.10 -5.65
CA ASP A 259 1.51 -18.96 -4.92
C ASP A 259 1.72 -17.50 -4.49
N TRP A 260 1.43 -16.54 -5.38
CA TRP A 260 1.53 -15.12 -5.06
C TRP A 260 0.51 -14.67 -4.01
N PHE A 261 -0.73 -15.16 -4.09
CA PHE A 261 -1.77 -14.93 -3.09
C PHE A 261 -1.40 -15.49 -1.71
N ARG A 262 -0.77 -16.68 -1.64
CA ARG A 262 -0.26 -17.19 -0.37
C ARG A 262 0.93 -16.37 0.14
N ALA A 263 1.80 -15.96 -0.77
CA ALA A 263 2.99 -15.18 -0.45
C ALA A 263 2.69 -13.81 0.19
N ILE A 264 1.68 -13.08 -0.31
CA ILE A 264 1.40 -11.70 0.13
C ILE A 264 0.98 -11.60 1.61
N ASP A 265 0.52 -12.69 2.21
CA ASP A 265 0.06 -12.73 3.61
C ASP A 265 1.08 -13.32 4.59
N LEU A 266 2.17 -13.92 4.11
CA LEU A 266 3.19 -14.53 4.98
C LEU A 266 4.04 -13.49 5.72
N VAL A 267 4.09 -12.25 5.23
CA VAL A 267 4.91 -11.19 5.82
C VAL A 267 4.01 -10.08 6.37
N PRO A 268 3.80 -10.04 7.69
CA PRO A 268 2.93 -9.03 8.28
C PRO A 268 3.57 -7.64 8.17
N LYS A 269 2.77 -6.65 7.74
CA LYS A 269 3.16 -5.24 7.75
C LYS A 269 2.95 -4.55 9.10
N SER A 270 2.31 -5.23 10.05
CA SER A 270 1.87 -4.65 11.32
C SER A 270 3.03 -4.10 12.14
N ASP A 271 4.15 -4.81 12.17
CA ASP A 271 5.25 -4.46 13.07
C ASP A 271 6.01 -3.25 12.55
N ALA A 272 6.23 -3.17 11.23
CA ALA A 272 6.72 -1.97 10.56
C ALA A 272 5.79 -0.75 10.78
N LEU A 273 4.47 -0.93 10.67
CA LEU A 273 3.52 0.16 10.92
C LEU A 273 3.52 0.61 12.37
N LYS A 274 3.53 -0.33 13.32
CA LYS A 274 3.60 -0.04 14.76
C LYS A 274 4.88 0.71 15.12
N SER A 275 6.02 0.34 14.54
CA SER A 275 7.28 1.02 14.81
C SER A 275 7.31 2.44 14.23
N ILE A 276 6.73 2.66 13.04
CA ILE A 276 6.58 4.01 12.48
C ILE A 276 5.66 4.87 13.35
N ASP A 277 4.52 4.32 13.79
CA ASP A 277 3.58 5.00 14.68
C ASP A 277 4.20 5.33 16.05
N TYR A 278 4.97 4.39 16.60
CA TYR A 278 5.72 4.62 17.83
C TYR A 278 6.74 5.76 17.67
N PHE A 279 7.51 5.77 16.57
CA PHE A 279 8.43 6.86 16.29
C PHE A 279 7.71 8.21 16.12
N TYR A 280 6.58 8.23 15.41
CA TYR A 280 5.71 9.41 15.32
C TYR A 280 5.31 9.94 16.70
N LYS A 281 4.87 9.05 17.62
CA LYS A 281 4.48 9.43 18.99
C LYS A 281 5.64 10.04 19.77
N LEU A 282 6.86 9.52 19.62
CA LEU A 282 8.05 10.10 20.24
C LEU A 282 8.35 11.51 19.71
N VAL A 283 8.27 11.72 18.40
CA VAL A 283 8.48 13.04 17.78
C VAL A 283 7.39 14.03 18.20
N HIS A 284 6.14 13.57 18.27
CA HIS A 284 5.01 14.38 18.73
C HIS A 284 5.18 14.82 20.19
N GLU A 285 5.63 13.92 21.06
CA GLU A 285 5.94 14.23 22.46
C GLU A 285 7.11 15.20 22.58
N LEU A 286 8.16 15.04 21.76
CA LEU A 286 9.25 16.01 21.68
C LEU A 286 8.74 17.40 21.27
N ARG A 287 7.83 17.48 20.30
CA ARG A 287 7.24 18.75 19.88
C ARG A 287 6.46 19.43 21.00
N LYS A 288 5.65 18.68 21.76
CA LYS A 288 4.94 19.21 22.93
C LYS A 288 5.91 19.81 23.96
N ARG A 289 7.00 19.11 24.25
CA ARG A 289 8.03 19.61 25.18
C ARG A 289 8.72 20.87 24.65
N GLN A 290 8.94 20.97 23.34
CA GLN A 290 9.45 22.18 22.69
C GLN A 290 8.47 23.36 22.83
N GLU A 291 7.16 23.11 22.72
CA GLU A 291 6.12 24.13 22.95
C GLU A 291 6.10 24.59 24.42
N ASP A 292 6.27 23.67 25.38
CA ASP A 292 6.38 23.98 26.80
C ASP A 292 7.64 24.82 27.13
N GLU A 293 8.77 24.52 26.50
CA GLU A 293 10.01 25.32 26.58
C GLU A 293 9.74 26.76 26.13
N ASP A 294 9.12 26.94 24.96
CA ASP A 294 8.81 28.26 24.42
C ASP A 294 7.88 29.05 25.37
N ARG A 295 6.86 28.38 25.91
CA ARG A 295 5.95 29.00 26.90
C ARG A 295 6.70 29.43 28.17
N GLN A 296 7.62 28.61 28.67
CA GLN A 296 8.39 28.93 29.87
C GLN A 296 9.40 30.06 29.58
N LYS A 297 10.02 30.09 28.40
CA LYS A 297 10.88 31.17 27.95
C LYS A 297 10.16 32.52 27.91
N ARG A 298 8.93 32.56 27.38
CA ARG A 298 8.10 33.79 27.38
C ARG A 298 7.87 34.35 28.79
N LYS A 299 7.77 33.49 29.82
CA LYS A 299 7.65 33.94 31.22
C LYS A 299 8.96 34.54 31.73
N VAL A 300 10.11 33.94 31.39
CA VAL A 300 11.44 34.50 31.70
C VAL A 300 11.59 35.87 31.03
N ASP A 301 11.25 35.99 29.75
CA ASP A 301 11.33 37.26 29.01
C ASP A 301 10.39 38.33 29.59
N HIS A 302 9.22 37.94 30.10
CA HIS A 302 8.32 38.85 30.79
C HIS A 302 8.88 39.30 32.15
N ALA A 303 9.32 38.36 33.00
CA ALA A 303 9.90 38.67 34.30
C ALA A 303 11.18 39.52 34.18
N SER A 304 12.01 39.26 33.15
CA SER A 304 13.21 40.03 32.84
C SER A 304 12.86 41.46 32.42
N ARG A 305 11.84 41.64 31.59
CA ARG A 305 11.34 42.98 31.21
C ARG A 305 10.79 43.74 32.42
N ASP A 306 10.01 43.10 33.29
CA ASP A 306 9.47 43.74 34.49
C ASP A 306 10.59 44.14 35.46
N TYR A 307 11.57 43.25 35.68
CA TYR A 307 12.75 43.53 36.50
C TYR A 307 13.57 44.71 35.95
N ASN A 308 13.86 44.72 34.64
CA ASN A 308 14.64 45.78 34.01
C ASN A 308 13.91 47.13 34.07
N LYS A 309 12.60 47.16 33.80
CA LYS A 309 11.77 48.37 33.92
C LYS A 309 11.81 48.93 35.34
N ARG A 310 11.67 48.07 36.36
CA ARG A 310 11.72 48.50 37.77
C ARG A 310 13.12 48.98 38.17
N ARG A 311 14.17 48.30 37.71
CA ARG A 311 15.57 48.70 37.91
C ARG A 311 15.85 50.09 37.32
N GLU A 312 15.40 50.34 36.10
CA GLU A 312 15.54 51.64 35.43
C GLU A 312 14.71 52.75 36.10
N ALA A 313 13.50 52.42 36.59
CA ALA A 313 12.69 53.36 37.36
C ALA A 313 13.39 53.76 38.67
N LEU A 314 13.90 52.78 39.43
CA LEU A 314 14.64 53.03 40.66
C LEU A 314 15.92 53.86 40.39
N GLN A 315 16.62 53.60 39.28
CA GLN A 315 17.80 54.38 38.90
C GLN A 315 17.46 55.83 38.55
N ARG A 316 16.30 56.08 37.92
CA ARG A 316 15.79 57.44 37.67
C ARG A 316 15.34 58.14 38.95
N GLU A 317 14.74 57.41 39.90
CA GLU A 317 14.32 57.93 41.21
C GLU A 317 15.51 58.31 42.11
N LEU A 318 16.67 57.65 41.94
CA LEU A 318 17.88 57.90 42.74
C LEU A 318 18.80 59.01 42.20
N GLY A 319 18.63 59.45 40.94
CA GLY A 319 19.31 60.59 40.30
C GLY A 319 20.85 60.45 40.08
N PRO A 320 21.46 61.19 39.13
CA PRO A 320 22.92 61.34 39.10
C PRO A 320 23.33 62.24 40.26
N GLY A 321 24.04 61.68 41.24
CA GLY A 321 24.55 62.43 42.37
C GLY A 321 25.43 63.59 41.90
N THR A 322 24.93 64.81 42.07
CA THR A 322 25.76 66.01 42.10
C THR A 322 25.44 66.76 43.38
N GLY A 323 26.42 66.76 44.30
CA GLY A 323 26.67 67.80 45.28
C GLY A 323 25.59 68.13 46.30
N THR A 324 25.83 67.71 47.54
CA THR A 324 25.58 68.53 48.73
C THR A 324 24.12 68.94 49.00
N ASP A 325 23.37 68.07 49.67
CA ASP A 325 22.78 68.43 50.98
C ASP A 325 22.14 67.22 51.67
N MET A 326 22.59 67.01 52.91
CA MET A 326 22.16 65.97 53.84
C MET A 326 20.91 66.45 54.61
N VAL A 327 19.71 66.38 54.02
CA VAL A 327 18.46 66.43 54.82
C VAL A 327 17.38 65.59 54.14
N THR A 328 16.73 64.72 54.93
CA THR A 328 15.59 63.83 54.63
C THR A 328 15.85 62.64 53.69
N LEU A 329 16.25 61.52 54.29
CA LEU A 329 16.07 60.17 53.72
C LEU A 329 14.57 59.84 53.68
N PRO A 330 13.96 59.52 52.51
CA PRO A 330 12.58 59.04 52.48
C PRO A 330 12.53 57.61 53.04
N GLU A 331 11.60 57.35 53.97
CA GLU A 331 11.27 55.99 54.46
C GLU A 331 10.93 55.01 53.31
N ASN A 332 10.56 55.52 52.13
CA ASN A 332 10.26 54.74 50.92
C ASN A 332 11.44 54.02 50.24
N ARG A 333 12.70 54.32 50.60
CA ARG A 333 13.86 53.62 50.00
C ARG A 333 13.91 52.14 50.36
N GLY A 334 13.45 51.77 51.56
CA GLY A 334 13.38 50.36 51.99
C GLY A 334 12.33 49.57 51.19
N ASP A 335 11.18 50.17 50.91
CA ASP A 335 10.09 49.51 50.19
C ASP A 335 10.42 49.26 48.71
N HIS A 336 11.02 50.25 48.04
CA HIS A 336 11.39 50.11 46.62
C HIS A 336 12.53 49.11 46.38
N THR A 337 13.46 48.97 47.33
CA THR A 337 14.53 47.96 47.27
C THR A 337 13.99 46.55 47.53
N VAL A 338 13.05 46.38 48.47
CA VAL A 338 12.35 45.11 48.73
C VAL A 338 11.56 44.63 47.51
N ASP A 339 10.84 45.54 46.83
CA ASP A 339 10.11 45.23 45.60
C ASP A 339 11.04 44.81 44.45
N LEU A 340 12.16 45.50 44.26
CA LEU A 340 13.17 45.10 43.27
C LEU A 340 13.78 43.71 43.57
N HIS A 341 14.07 43.41 44.84
CA HIS A 341 14.53 42.09 45.27
C HIS A 341 13.48 41.00 45.04
N LYS A 342 12.20 41.30 45.28
CA LYS A 342 11.08 40.38 45.01
C LYS A 342 10.97 40.07 43.50
N MET A 343 11.08 41.08 42.65
CA MET A 343 11.09 40.91 41.18
C MET A 343 12.31 40.12 40.71
N ARG A 344 13.49 40.36 41.30
CA ARG A 344 14.70 39.57 41.02
C ARG A 344 14.52 38.10 41.37
N ARG A 345 14.00 37.81 42.56
CA ARG A 345 13.71 36.43 42.99
C ARG A 345 12.70 35.74 42.07
N LYS A 346 11.69 36.46 41.59
CA LYS A 346 10.73 35.94 40.60
C LYS A 346 11.42 35.59 39.28
N LEU A 347 12.30 36.46 38.77
CA LEU A 347 13.09 36.18 37.57
C LEU A 347 13.98 34.94 37.76
N ASP A 348 14.74 34.87 38.85
CA ASP A 348 15.63 33.73 39.14
C ASP A 348 14.83 32.41 39.22
N ASN A 349 13.64 32.42 39.84
CA ASN A 349 12.73 31.27 39.89
C ASN A 349 12.24 30.83 38.50
N GLU A 350 11.85 31.78 37.63
CA GLU A 350 11.40 31.45 36.27
C GLU A 350 12.55 30.95 35.38
N MET A 351 13.77 31.47 35.58
CA MET A 351 14.99 30.98 34.92
C MET A 351 15.32 29.54 35.32
N ALA A 352 15.27 29.22 36.63
CA ALA A 352 15.51 27.86 37.10
C ALA A 352 14.53 26.83 36.49
N LYS A 353 13.24 27.21 36.39
CA LYS A 353 12.23 26.37 35.71
C LYS A 353 12.52 26.20 34.22
N HIS A 354 12.94 27.26 33.53
CA HIS A 354 13.31 27.18 32.11
C HIS A 354 14.49 26.23 31.89
N ASP A 355 15.53 26.33 32.72
CA ASP A 355 16.71 25.44 32.63
C ASP A 355 16.35 23.98 32.86
N GLU A 356 15.38 23.70 33.73
CA GLU A 356 14.84 22.36 33.90
C GLU A 356 14.10 21.85 32.65
N VAL A 357 13.21 22.65 32.07
CA VAL A 357 12.49 22.26 30.84
C VAL A 357 13.47 22.03 29.67
N VAL A 358 14.47 22.89 29.53
CA VAL A 358 15.54 22.76 28.52
C VAL A 358 16.29 21.43 28.66
N ARG A 359 16.65 21.02 29.88
CA ARG A 359 17.28 19.70 30.12
C ARG A 359 16.40 18.55 29.66
N HIS A 360 15.09 18.62 29.94
CA HIS A 360 14.13 17.58 29.52
C HIS A 360 13.94 17.53 28.00
N VAL A 361 13.92 18.67 27.32
CA VAL A 361 13.85 18.75 25.84
C VAL A 361 15.12 18.15 25.22
N HIS A 362 16.30 18.51 25.73
CA HIS A 362 17.56 17.95 25.24
C HIS A 362 17.61 16.43 25.38
N PHE A 363 17.24 15.90 26.56
CA PHE A 363 17.18 14.46 26.79
C PHE A 363 16.23 13.79 25.80
N ALA A 364 14.99 14.28 25.70
CA ALA A 364 13.98 13.72 24.79
C ALA A 364 14.47 13.70 23.33
N ALA A 365 15.04 14.81 22.85
CA ALA A 365 15.50 14.91 21.49
C ALA A 365 16.72 14.00 21.19
N SER A 366 17.65 13.84 22.15
CA SER A 366 18.77 12.91 22.01
C SER A 366 18.32 11.44 21.96
N ALA A 367 17.23 11.10 22.64
CA ALA A 367 16.67 9.75 22.68
C ALA A 367 15.71 9.45 21.51
N THR A 368 15.10 10.48 20.90
CA THR A 368 14.02 10.32 19.90
C THR A 368 14.45 9.52 18.68
N LEU A 369 15.63 9.80 18.11
CA LEU A 369 16.12 9.06 16.93
C LEU A 369 16.62 7.64 17.28
N PRO A 370 17.47 7.42 18.30
CA PRO A 370 17.89 6.07 18.66
C PRO A 370 16.75 5.14 19.08
N VAL A 371 15.78 5.66 19.85
CA VAL A 371 14.68 4.85 20.38
C VAL A 371 13.54 4.68 19.38
N GLY A 372 13.32 5.67 18.51
CA GLY A 372 12.22 5.64 17.53
C GLY A 372 12.65 5.22 16.13
N PHE A 373 13.62 5.93 15.55
CA PHE A 373 13.95 5.78 14.14
C PHE A 373 14.71 4.49 13.84
N VAL A 374 15.67 4.11 14.69
CA VAL A 374 16.47 2.89 14.48
C VAL A 374 15.58 1.64 14.49
N PRO A 375 14.72 1.41 15.50
CA PRO A 375 13.79 0.27 15.47
C PRO A 375 12.80 0.33 14.29
N ALA A 376 12.34 1.53 13.90
CA ALA A 376 11.47 1.66 12.73
C ALA A 376 12.14 1.20 11.44
N LEU A 377 13.41 1.55 11.24
CA LEU A 377 14.19 1.06 10.10
C LEU A 377 14.47 -0.44 10.18
N GLU A 378 14.76 -0.98 11.35
CA GLU A 378 14.94 -2.43 11.54
C GLU A 378 13.70 -3.22 11.15
N GLN A 379 12.52 -2.78 11.60
CA GLN A 379 11.25 -3.42 11.21
C GLN A 379 10.97 -3.31 9.72
N ILE A 380 11.35 -2.19 9.09
CA ILE A 380 11.22 -2.00 7.64
C ILE A 380 12.19 -2.92 6.89
N VAL A 381 13.46 -2.99 7.28
CA VAL A 381 14.45 -3.94 6.73
C VAL A 381 13.93 -5.37 6.85
N GLY A 382 13.42 -5.76 8.03
CA GLY A 382 12.81 -7.07 8.26
C GLY A 382 11.64 -7.35 7.32
N PHE A 383 10.75 -6.38 7.13
CA PHE A 383 9.61 -6.49 6.20
C PHE A 383 10.08 -6.73 4.75
N PHE A 384 11.05 -5.94 4.26
CA PHE A 384 11.57 -6.07 2.89
C PHE A 384 12.33 -7.39 2.71
N HIS A 385 13.11 -7.80 3.71
CA HIS A 385 13.83 -9.08 3.73
C HIS A 385 12.87 -10.27 3.69
N GLY A 386 11.84 -10.27 4.55
CA GLY A 386 10.80 -11.31 4.56
C GLY A 386 10.09 -11.41 3.22
N ASN A 387 9.71 -10.28 2.62
CA ASN A 387 9.07 -10.26 1.30
C ASN A 387 9.99 -10.81 0.21
N LEU A 388 11.28 -10.46 0.22
CA LEU A 388 12.24 -11.01 -0.74
C LEU A 388 12.32 -12.54 -0.66
N GLN A 389 12.43 -13.10 0.55
CA GLN A 389 12.49 -14.54 0.76
C GLN A 389 11.21 -15.25 0.32
N VAL A 390 10.04 -14.71 0.70
CA VAL A 390 8.75 -15.30 0.36
C VAL A 390 8.50 -15.22 -1.15
N TYR A 391 8.79 -14.08 -1.78
CA TYR A 391 8.63 -13.92 -3.22
C TYR A 391 9.55 -14.83 -4.00
N ALA A 392 10.75 -15.15 -3.51
CA ALA A 392 11.66 -16.09 -4.17
C ALA A 392 11.06 -17.51 -4.33
N ARG A 393 10.12 -17.89 -3.46
CA ARG A 393 9.46 -19.21 -3.49
C ARG A 393 8.31 -19.31 -4.49
N ILE A 394 7.81 -18.19 -5.02
CA ILE A 394 6.73 -18.19 -6.02
C ILE A 394 7.18 -18.91 -7.30
N ARG A 395 6.42 -19.88 -7.79
CA ARG A 395 6.80 -20.61 -9.02
C ARG A 395 6.44 -19.78 -10.25
N THR A 396 7.47 -19.31 -10.96
CA THR A 396 7.33 -18.49 -12.18
C THR A 396 7.66 -19.24 -13.47
N ASN A 397 8.22 -20.45 -13.37
CA ASN A 397 8.61 -21.25 -14.53
C ASN A 397 7.54 -22.31 -14.80
N GLY A 398 6.83 -22.18 -15.92
CA GLY A 398 5.82 -23.15 -16.36
C GLY A 398 6.39 -24.45 -16.95
N ALA A 399 7.60 -24.87 -16.59
CA ALA A 399 8.31 -25.97 -17.25
C ALA A 399 8.62 -27.12 -16.28
N GLY A 400 7.67 -28.04 -16.17
CA GLY A 400 7.97 -29.45 -15.98
C GLY A 400 7.59 -30.17 -17.27
N ALA A 401 8.52 -30.98 -17.80
CA ALA A 401 8.41 -31.85 -18.99
C ALA A 401 8.71 -31.24 -20.37
N HIS A 402 9.98 -30.90 -20.60
CA HIS A 402 10.74 -31.49 -21.71
C HIS A 402 12.16 -31.75 -21.22
N GLY A 403 12.31 -32.81 -20.42
CA GLY A 403 13.62 -33.41 -20.17
C GLY A 403 14.09 -34.06 -21.47
N ALA A 404 15.23 -33.61 -22.00
CA ALA A 404 15.95 -34.35 -23.00
C ALA A 404 16.29 -35.75 -22.44
N PRO A 405 16.07 -36.85 -23.17
CA PRO A 405 16.53 -38.15 -22.72
C PRO A 405 18.05 -38.13 -22.70
N THR A 406 18.63 -38.22 -21.50
CA THR A 406 20.05 -38.48 -21.34
C THR A 406 20.27 -39.90 -21.83
N GLU A 407 20.93 -40.04 -22.98
CA GLU A 407 21.42 -41.33 -23.49
C GLU A 407 22.29 -41.98 -22.41
N VAL A 408 21.75 -43.02 -21.78
CA VAL A 408 22.52 -43.93 -20.95
C VAL A 408 23.37 -44.78 -21.89
N ARG A 409 24.62 -44.36 -22.10
CA ARG A 409 25.64 -45.17 -22.76
C ARG A 409 25.95 -46.35 -21.84
N ARG A 410 25.51 -47.56 -22.23
CA ARG A 410 25.96 -48.81 -21.60
C ARG A 410 27.47 -48.97 -21.82
N PRO A 411 28.26 -49.41 -20.82
CA PRO A 411 29.61 -49.85 -21.06
C PRO A 411 29.61 -51.24 -21.71
N HIS A 412 30.34 -51.36 -22.81
CA HIS A 412 30.69 -52.66 -23.41
C HIS A 412 31.66 -53.38 -22.47
N LEU A 413 31.29 -54.60 -22.09
CA LEU A 413 32.19 -55.59 -21.51
C LEU A 413 33.18 -56.04 -22.60
N GLY A 414 34.47 -55.89 -22.30
CA GLY A 414 35.58 -56.63 -22.90
C GLY A 414 36.37 -57.25 -21.77
#